data_AF-A0A7S3UBK9-F1
#
_entry.id   AF-A0A7S3UBK9-F1
#
_cell.length_a   1.000
_cell.length_b   1.000
_cell.length_c   1.000
_cell.angle_alpha   90.00
_cell.angle_beta   90.00
_cell.angle_gamma   90.00
#
_symmetry.space_group_name_H-M   'P 1'
#
loop_
_entity.id
_entity.type
_entity.pdbx_description
1 polymer ?
#
loop_
_entity_poly.entity_id
_entity_poly.type
_entity_poly.pdbx_seq_one_letter_code
_entity_poly.pdbx_strand_id
1 'polypeptide(L)'
;LFFRCTARFGTRCRTSHRKDMRTFAVPKRAVQWKKRNEADARRIRRIARRSVVAKVEKNPAQDAVQAWLDVASIVSSPTEQDEARDELASKIGKEVYLDINGWHLYLRDVSVAGTKLHVALSALIADRVSDGLDYEDAVQTVVDKVPIKIGGKTQLPLSQFLPTVAVADMAELAEAYFRDR
;
A
#
# COMPACT_ATOMS: atom_id res chain seq x y z
N LEU A 1 47.24 28.23 14.35
CA LEU A 1 48.40 28.62 13.51
C LEU A 1 47.92 29.59 12.44
N PHE A 2 48.70 30.65 12.24
CA PHE A 2 48.59 31.65 11.19
C PHE A 2 48.54 31.01 9.79
N PHE A 3 47.76 31.57 8.87
CA PHE A 3 48.36 32.30 7.75
C PHE A 3 47.37 33.32 7.19
N ARG A 4 47.86 34.56 7.17
CA ARG A 4 47.20 35.80 6.77
C ARG A 4 47.86 36.15 5.44
N CYS A 5 47.09 36.23 4.34
CA CYS A 5 47.59 36.79 3.09
C CYS A 5 47.07 38.22 2.95
N THR A 6 48.01 39.15 2.89
CA THR A 6 47.85 40.60 2.87
C THR A 6 47.74 41.14 1.45
N ALA A 7 46.91 42.18 1.25
CA ALA A 7 47.23 43.46 0.59
C ALA A 7 45.98 44.01 -0.14
N ARG A 8 45.80 45.30 -0.43
CA ARG A 8 46.16 46.63 0.10
C ARG A 8 45.56 47.61 -0.94
N PHE A 9 45.35 48.87 -0.55
CA PHE A 9 44.89 50.02 -1.36
C PHE A 9 43.36 50.09 -1.57
N GLY A 10 42.63 51.06 -1.01
CA GLY A 10 42.88 52.52 -1.04
C GLY A 10 42.31 53.02 -2.37
N THR A 11 41.25 53.82 -2.46
CA THR A 11 41.08 55.15 -1.88
C THR A 11 39.61 55.57 -1.86
N ARG A 12 39.31 56.47 -0.93
CA ARG A 12 38.08 57.22 -0.73
C ARG A 12 38.01 58.35 -1.77
N CYS A 13 36.88 58.56 -2.45
CA CYS A 13 36.52 59.89 -2.95
C CYS A 13 35.02 60.14 -2.90
N ARG A 14 34.70 61.28 -2.29
CA ARG A 14 33.40 61.86 -1.97
C ARG A 14 33.03 62.85 -3.09
N THR A 15 31.82 63.40 -3.01
CA THR A 15 31.23 64.56 -3.76
C THR A 15 30.42 64.15 -4.99
N SER A 16 29.33 64.80 -5.37
CA SER A 16 28.43 65.80 -4.78
C SER A 16 27.31 66.03 -5.82
N HIS A 17 26.11 66.37 -5.36
CA HIS A 17 25.06 67.15 -6.04
C HIS A 17 25.03 67.19 -7.59
N ARG A 18 23.93 66.71 -8.18
CA ARG A 18 22.86 67.59 -8.72
C ARG A 18 21.66 66.76 -9.17
N LYS A 19 20.48 67.34 -8.91
CA LYS A 19 19.17 66.90 -9.37
C LYS A 19 19.16 66.94 -10.91
N ASP A 20 18.66 65.88 -11.53
CA ASP A 20 17.90 65.98 -12.76
C ASP A 20 16.79 64.93 -12.73
N MET A 21 15.58 65.41 -12.47
CA MET A 21 14.34 64.69 -12.74
C MET A 21 14.23 64.55 -14.25
N ARG A 22 14.54 63.37 -14.77
CA ARG A 22 13.91 62.87 -16.00
C ARG A 22 13.20 61.58 -15.65
N THR A 23 11.89 61.65 -15.69
CA THR A 23 10.98 60.52 -15.72
C THR A 23 11.38 59.60 -16.87
N PHE A 24 12.14 58.55 -16.55
CA PHE A 24 12.39 57.46 -17.49
C PHE A 24 11.11 56.65 -17.63
N ALA A 25 10.36 56.95 -18.70
CA ALA A 25 9.30 56.08 -19.18
C ALA A 25 9.88 54.69 -19.45
N VAL A 26 9.44 53.69 -18.68
CA VAL A 26 9.86 52.30 -18.85
C VAL A 26 9.40 51.83 -20.23
N PRO A 27 10.31 51.38 -21.12
CA PRO A 27 9.92 50.90 -22.44
C PRO A 27 9.04 49.66 -22.30
N LYS A 28 7.90 49.64 -23.02
CA LYS A 28 6.87 48.57 -23.01
C LYS A 28 7.40 47.14 -23.29
N ARG A 29 8.68 46.99 -23.69
CA ARG A 29 9.35 45.69 -23.87
C ARG A 29 9.60 44.95 -22.55
N ALA A 30 9.69 45.64 -21.42
CA ALA A 30 9.90 45.00 -20.11
C ALA A 30 8.66 44.23 -19.59
N VAL A 31 7.45 44.66 -19.98
CA VAL A 31 6.20 44.01 -19.56
C VAL A 31 5.98 42.68 -20.29
N GLN A 32 6.51 42.56 -21.52
CA GLN A 32 6.35 41.38 -22.36
C GLN A 32 7.25 40.20 -21.94
N TRP A 33 8.41 40.47 -21.33
CA TRP A 33 9.32 39.43 -20.84
C TRP A 33 8.73 38.68 -19.63
N LYS A 34 8.09 39.42 -18.70
CA LYS A 34 7.49 38.84 -17.49
C LYS A 34 6.33 37.87 -17.80
N LYS A 35 5.46 38.22 -18.76
CA LYS A 35 4.33 37.37 -19.19
C LYS A 35 4.77 36.08 -19.90
N ARG A 36 5.93 36.11 -20.60
CA ARG A 36 6.45 34.92 -21.31
C ARG A 36 7.01 33.89 -20.33
N ASN A 37 7.67 34.33 -19.26
CA ASN A 37 8.27 33.44 -18.26
C ASN A 37 7.23 32.71 -17.37
N GLU A 38 6.08 33.32 -17.10
CA GLU A 38 4.99 32.66 -16.35
C GLU A 38 4.25 31.58 -17.16
N ALA A 39 4.23 31.71 -18.49
CA ALA A 39 3.64 30.70 -19.37
C ALA A 39 4.52 29.44 -19.45
N ASP A 40 5.85 29.59 -19.53
CA ASP A 40 6.79 28.47 -19.55
C ASP A 40 6.89 27.76 -18.18
N ALA A 41 6.86 28.50 -17.07
CA ALA A 41 6.83 27.89 -15.73
C ALA A 41 5.60 26.98 -15.52
N ARG A 42 4.44 27.34 -16.07
CA ARG A 42 3.22 26.51 -16.04
C ARG A 42 3.30 25.27 -16.93
N ARG A 43 4.07 25.34 -18.01
CA ARG A 43 4.29 24.21 -18.93
C ARG A 43 5.23 23.18 -18.30
N ILE A 44 6.33 23.64 -17.70
CA ILE A 44 7.32 22.80 -17.00
C ILE A 44 6.65 22.08 -15.81
N ARG A 45 5.81 22.76 -15.01
CA ARG A 45 5.07 22.11 -13.92
C ARG A 45 4.09 21.04 -14.38
N ARG A 46 3.46 21.20 -15.55
CA ARG A 46 2.56 20.19 -16.13
C ARG A 46 3.32 18.95 -16.61
N ILE A 47 4.47 19.15 -17.25
CA ILE A 47 5.33 18.05 -17.70
C ILE A 47 5.87 17.28 -16.49
N ALA A 48 6.35 17.98 -15.46
CA ALA A 48 6.84 17.36 -14.23
C ALA A 48 5.77 16.57 -13.46
N ARG A 49 4.52 17.04 -13.41
CA ARG A 49 3.42 16.28 -12.79
C ARG A 49 3.01 15.05 -13.61
N ARG A 50 3.14 15.10 -14.94
CA ARG A 50 2.80 13.97 -15.82
C ARG A 50 3.84 12.85 -15.74
N SER A 51 5.10 13.17 -15.49
CA SER A 51 6.18 12.18 -15.30
C SER A 51 6.16 11.49 -13.93
N VAL A 52 5.58 12.11 -12.88
CA VAL A 52 5.46 11.47 -11.56
C VAL A 52 4.39 10.37 -11.54
N VAL A 53 3.44 10.37 -12.49
CA VAL A 53 2.43 9.31 -12.62
C VAL A 53 2.94 8.10 -13.40
N ALA A 54 4.10 8.19 -14.05
CA ALA A 54 4.56 7.21 -15.03
C ALA A 54 5.92 6.59 -14.68
N LYS A 55 6.05 5.96 -13.50
CA LYS A 55 6.92 4.77 -13.27
C LYS A 55 6.75 4.23 -11.84
N VAL A 56 5.60 3.67 -11.50
CA VAL A 56 5.54 2.65 -10.44
C VAL A 56 5.46 1.32 -11.17
N GLU A 57 6.62 0.75 -11.44
CA GLU A 57 6.75 -0.60 -11.99
C GLU A 57 6.43 -1.56 -10.85
N LYS A 58 5.16 -1.94 -10.77
CA LYS A 58 4.56 -2.77 -9.74
C LYS A 58 5.13 -4.19 -9.85
N ASN A 59 5.74 -4.69 -8.78
CA ASN A 59 5.93 -6.12 -8.63
C ASN A 59 4.54 -6.75 -8.43
N PRO A 60 4.02 -7.55 -9.37
CA PRO A 60 2.67 -8.12 -9.26
C PRO A 60 2.52 -8.98 -7.98
N ALA A 61 3.60 -9.63 -7.54
CA ALA A 61 3.65 -10.38 -6.29
C ALA A 61 3.54 -9.49 -5.04
N GLN A 62 4.09 -8.27 -5.06
CA GLN A 62 4.00 -7.35 -3.91
C GLN A 62 2.65 -6.63 -3.89
N ASP A 63 2.07 -6.32 -5.05
CA ASP A 63 0.71 -5.75 -5.16
C ASP A 63 -0.36 -6.73 -4.69
N ALA A 64 -0.25 -8.03 -4.97
CA ALA A 64 -1.20 -9.04 -4.51
C ALA A 64 -1.16 -9.23 -2.98
N VAL A 65 0.05 -9.26 -2.40
CA VAL A 65 0.22 -9.31 -0.94
C VAL A 65 -0.35 -8.03 -0.31
N GLN A 66 -0.07 -6.85 -0.88
CA GLN A 66 -0.57 -5.58 -0.33
C GLN A 66 -2.11 -5.46 -0.46
N ALA A 67 -2.69 -5.91 -1.57
CA ALA A 67 -4.13 -5.95 -1.76
C ALA A 67 -4.82 -6.95 -0.82
N TRP A 68 -4.14 -8.04 -0.44
CA TRP A 68 -4.63 -8.96 0.60
C TRP A 68 -4.48 -8.37 2.01
N LEU A 69 -3.36 -7.69 2.30
CA LEU A 69 -3.14 -7.00 3.58
C LEU A 69 -4.10 -5.83 3.82
N ASP A 70 -4.57 -5.16 2.76
CA ASP A 70 -5.61 -4.14 2.87
C ASP A 70 -6.95 -4.73 3.39
N VAL A 71 -7.27 -6.00 3.06
CA VAL A 71 -8.46 -6.68 3.61
C VAL A 71 -8.30 -6.98 5.10
N ALA A 72 -7.10 -7.35 5.55
CA ALA A 72 -6.81 -7.49 6.97
C ALA A 72 -6.99 -6.16 7.72
N SER A 73 -6.69 -5.03 7.10
CA SER A 73 -6.94 -3.71 7.69
C SER A 73 -8.44 -3.36 7.77
N ILE A 74 -9.24 -3.85 6.81
CA ILE A 74 -10.71 -3.75 6.85
C ILE A 74 -11.27 -4.59 8.00
N VAL A 75 -10.77 -5.82 8.19
CA VAL A 75 -11.11 -6.69 9.34
C VAL A 75 -10.65 -6.12 10.68
N SER A 76 -9.59 -5.31 10.69
CA SER A 76 -9.11 -4.66 11.92
C SER A 76 -10.00 -3.48 12.36
N SER A 77 -10.96 -3.07 11.52
CA SER A 77 -11.91 -2.01 11.84
C SER A 77 -13.12 -2.63 12.52
N PRO A 78 -13.33 -2.40 13.83
CA PRO A 78 -14.39 -3.07 14.55
C PRO A 78 -15.76 -2.63 14.01
N THR A 79 -16.56 -3.61 13.57
CA THR A 79 -17.95 -3.41 13.13
C THR A 79 -18.84 -4.43 13.83
N GLU A 80 -20.12 -4.14 14.06
CA GLU A 80 -21.04 -5.02 14.83
C GLU A 80 -21.17 -6.46 14.28
N GLN A 81 -20.67 -6.76 13.08
CA GLN A 81 -20.56 -8.11 12.50
C GLN A 81 -19.37 -8.94 13.03
N ASP A 82 -18.56 -8.40 13.94
CA ASP A 82 -17.34 -9.05 14.43
C ASP A 82 -17.64 -10.32 15.24
N GLU A 83 -18.64 -10.30 16.13
CA GLU A 83 -18.94 -11.48 16.98
C GLU A 83 -19.33 -12.70 16.14
N ALA A 84 -20.07 -12.47 15.07
CA ALA A 84 -20.48 -13.50 14.14
C ALA A 84 -19.27 -14.08 13.39
N ARG A 85 -18.42 -13.23 12.83
CA ARG A 85 -17.20 -13.65 12.11
C ARG A 85 -16.20 -14.34 13.03
N ASP A 86 -16.13 -13.94 14.29
CA ASP A 86 -15.24 -14.53 15.29
C ASP A 86 -15.57 -15.99 15.62
N GLU A 87 -16.86 -16.38 15.57
CA GLU A 87 -17.28 -17.77 15.74
C GLU A 87 -16.74 -18.66 14.62
N LEU A 88 -16.91 -18.23 13.36
CA LEU A 88 -16.38 -18.93 12.19
C LEU A 88 -14.85 -18.97 12.24
N ALA A 89 -14.20 -17.85 12.55
CA ALA A 89 -12.75 -17.78 12.70
C ALA A 89 -12.23 -18.74 13.78
N SER A 90 -12.93 -18.86 14.91
CA SER A 90 -12.58 -19.75 16.00
C SER A 90 -12.69 -21.22 15.62
N LYS A 91 -13.74 -21.60 14.87
CA LYS A 91 -13.93 -22.96 14.33
C LYS A 91 -12.86 -23.31 13.31
N ILE A 92 -12.66 -22.46 12.29
CA ILE A 92 -11.63 -22.64 11.25
C ILE A 92 -10.24 -22.76 11.89
N GLY A 93 -9.94 -21.93 12.89
CA GLY A 93 -8.64 -21.94 13.56
C GLY A 93 -8.34 -23.23 14.33
N LYS A 94 -9.35 -23.99 14.77
CA LYS A 94 -9.19 -25.23 15.54
C LYS A 94 -9.10 -26.48 14.65
N GLU A 95 -9.94 -26.55 13.63
CA GLU A 95 -10.06 -27.75 12.81
C GLU A 95 -9.05 -27.77 11.66
N VAL A 96 -8.78 -26.60 11.06
CA VAL A 96 -7.93 -26.52 9.87
C VAL A 96 -6.45 -26.35 10.25
N TYR A 97 -5.62 -27.17 9.60
CA TYR A 97 -4.17 -27.18 9.77
C TYR A 97 -3.44 -27.08 8.43
N LEU A 98 -2.23 -26.55 8.47
CA LEU A 98 -1.24 -26.61 7.40
C LEU A 98 -0.39 -27.85 7.58
N ASP A 99 -0.08 -28.55 6.49
CA ASP A 99 0.90 -29.65 6.49
C ASP A 99 2.21 -29.17 5.84
N ILE A 100 3.27 -29.13 6.63
CA ILE A 100 4.62 -28.81 6.15
C ILE A 100 5.55 -29.93 6.59
N ASN A 101 5.94 -30.80 5.66
CA ASN A 101 6.82 -31.94 5.93
C ASN A 101 6.34 -32.83 7.09
N GLY A 102 5.02 -33.05 7.22
CA GLY A 102 4.42 -33.86 8.28
C GLY A 102 4.18 -33.10 9.59
N TRP A 103 4.39 -31.78 9.59
CA TRP A 103 4.03 -30.92 10.72
C TRP A 103 2.64 -30.37 10.51
N HIS A 104 1.74 -30.67 11.44
CA HIS A 104 0.39 -30.11 11.48
C HIS A 104 0.40 -28.81 12.26
N LEU A 105 0.33 -27.67 11.56
CA LEU A 105 0.28 -26.35 12.17
C LEU A 105 -1.13 -25.77 12.04
N TYR A 106 -1.83 -25.63 13.17
CA TYR A 106 -3.18 -25.08 13.17
C TYR A 106 -3.21 -23.61 12.78
N LEU A 107 -4.23 -23.21 12.02
CA LEU A 107 -4.39 -21.82 11.57
C LEU A 107 -4.53 -20.82 12.73
N ARG A 108 -4.90 -21.30 13.93
CA ARG A 108 -4.92 -20.50 15.16
C ARG A 108 -3.56 -19.91 15.53
N ASP A 109 -2.50 -20.69 15.34
CA ASP A 109 -1.15 -20.37 15.77
C ASP A 109 -0.34 -19.66 14.67
N VAL A 110 -0.89 -19.62 13.46
CA VAL A 110 -0.25 -18.99 12.30
C VAL A 110 -0.67 -17.52 12.20
N SER A 111 0.33 -16.64 12.34
CA SER A 111 0.18 -15.22 12.07
C SER A 111 0.93 -14.83 10.77
N VAL A 112 0.23 -14.21 9.83
CA VAL A 112 0.81 -13.67 8.60
C VAL A 112 0.79 -12.15 8.69
N ALA A 113 1.97 -11.52 8.60
CA ALA A 113 2.13 -10.07 8.63
C ALA A 113 1.45 -9.36 9.83
N GLY A 114 1.47 -10.00 11.00
CA GLY A 114 0.87 -9.46 12.24
C GLY A 114 -0.62 -9.74 12.40
N THR A 115 -1.27 -10.41 11.44
CA THR A 115 -2.68 -10.80 11.51
C THR A 115 -2.81 -12.31 11.67
N LYS A 116 -3.75 -12.74 12.51
CA LYS A 116 -4.13 -14.15 12.65
C LYS A 116 -4.78 -14.66 11.36
N LEU A 117 -4.25 -15.73 10.78
CA LEU A 117 -4.65 -16.20 9.46
C LEU A 117 -6.13 -16.65 9.43
N HIS A 118 -6.58 -17.38 10.45
CA HIS A 118 -7.98 -17.83 10.56
C HIS A 118 -9.00 -16.69 10.58
N VAL A 119 -8.67 -15.56 11.22
CA VAL A 119 -9.54 -14.37 11.25
C VAL A 119 -9.65 -13.77 9.85
N ALA A 120 -8.51 -13.56 9.17
CA ALA A 120 -8.50 -13.02 7.82
C ALA A 120 -9.24 -13.93 6.82
N LEU A 121 -9.09 -15.25 6.93
CA LEU A 121 -9.79 -16.21 6.07
C LEU A 121 -11.30 -16.18 6.28
N SER A 122 -11.77 -16.14 7.53
CA SER A 122 -13.21 -16.11 7.83
C SER A 122 -13.91 -14.92 7.19
N ALA A 123 -13.28 -13.74 7.24
CA ALA A 123 -13.83 -12.52 6.63
C ALA A 123 -13.85 -12.62 5.10
N LEU A 124 -12.76 -13.10 4.50
CA LEU A 124 -12.68 -13.28 3.05
C LEU A 124 -13.72 -14.27 2.53
N ILE A 125 -13.93 -15.37 3.24
CA ILE A 125 -14.97 -16.36 2.90
C ILE A 125 -16.34 -15.72 3.01
N ALA A 126 -16.61 -14.99 4.10
CA ALA A 126 -17.90 -14.31 4.30
C ALA A 126 -18.20 -13.30 3.18
N ASP A 127 -17.21 -12.55 2.72
CA ASP A 127 -17.37 -11.62 1.60
C ASP A 127 -17.70 -12.37 0.31
N ARG A 128 -17.02 -13.49 0.01
CA ARG A 128 -17.28 -14.27 -1.21
C ARG A 128 -18.64 -14.96 -1.21
N VAL A 129 -19.07 -15.48 -0.06
CA VAL A 129 -20.41 -16.06 0.09
C VAL A 129 -21.46 -14.96 -0.07
N SER A 130 -21.21 -13.75 0.44
CA SER A 130 -22.10 -12.59 0.26
C SER A 130 -22.19 -12.15 -1.22
N ASP A 131 -21.13 -12.35 -2.00
CA ASP A 131 -21.13 -12.15 -3.46
C ASP A 131 -21.96 -13.21 -4.23
N GLY A 132 -22.47 -14.25 -3.54
CA GLY A 132 -23.31 -15.31 -4.11
C GLY A 132 -22.55 -16.49 -4.70
N LEU A 133 -21.28 -16.67 -4.32
CA LEU A 133 -20.50 -17.86 -4.68
C LEU A 133 -20.89 -19.06 -3.79
N ASP A 134 -20.83 -20.26 -4.36
CA ASP A 134 -20.96 -21.51 -3.60
C ASP A 134 -19.84 -21.62 -2.55
N TYR A 135 -20.11 -22.31 -1.44
CA TYR A 135 -19.20 -22.36 -0.28
C TYR A 135 -17.83 -22.96 -0.63
N GLU A 136 -17.81 -24.07 -1.40
CA GLU A 136 -16.57 -24.72 -1.85
C GLU A 136 -15.75 -23.79 -2.75
N ASP A 137 -16.38 -23.18 -3.75
CA ASP A 137 -15.74 -22.27 -4.69
C ASP A 137 -15.23 -21.00 -4.01
N ALA A 138 -15.99 -20.48 -3.04
CA ALA A 138 -15.60 -19.35 -2.22
C ALA A 138 -14.32 -19.66 -1.43
N VAL A 139 -14.28 -20.81 -0.75
CA VAL A 139 -13.11 -21.25 0.01
C VAL A 139 -11.91 -21.46 -0.91
N GLN A 140 -12.08 -22.18 -2.02
CA GLN A 140 -10.99 -22.47 -2.97
C GLN A 140 -10.40 -21.17 -3.53
N THR A 141 -11.26 -20.24 -3.95
CA THR A 141 -10.84 -18.92 -4.47
C THR A 141 -10.06 -18.12 -3.43
N VAL A 142 -10.46 -18.18 -2.16
CA VAL A 142 -9.77 -17.48 -1.07
C VAL A 142 -8.41 -18.11 -0.81
N VAL A 143 -8.36 -19.43 -0.68
CA VAL A 143 -7.14 -20.21 -0.41
C VAL A 143 -6.09 -20.02 -1.51
N ASP A 144 -6.49 -19.99 -2.78
CA ASP A 144 -5.55 -19.76 -3.89
C ASP A 144 -5.04 -18.31 -3.94
N LYS A 145 -5.84 -17.35 -3.46
CA LYS A 145 -5.49 -15.93 -3.47
C LYS A 145 -4.54 -15.54 -2.34
N VAL A 146 -4.54 -16.25 -1.20
CA VAL A 146 -3.71 -15.90 -0.04
C VAL A 146 -2.26 -16.35 -0.25
N PRO A 147 -1.28 -15.43 -0.40
CA PRO A 147 0.12 -15.79 -0.52
C PRO A 147 0.78 -15.96 0.86
N ILE A 148 1.48 -17.07 1.06
CA ILE A 148 2.28 -17.36 2.26
C ILE A 148 3.77 -17.26 1.93
N LYS A 149 4.49 -16.48 2.73
CA LYS A 149 5.95 -16.35 2.67
C LYS A 149 6.60 -17.46 3.48
N ILE A 150 7.39 -18.31 2.85
CA ILE A 150 8.20 -19.34 3.51
C ILE A 150 9.68 -19.07 3.29
N GLY A 151 10.47 -19.19 4.37
CA GLY A 151 11.92 -19.01 4.33
C GLY A 151 12.37 -17.60 3.91
N GLY A 152 11.50 -16.59 4.01
CA GLY A 152 11.78 -15.18 3.72
C GLY A 152 11.93 -14.81 2.24
N LYS A 153 12.08 -15.77 1.33
CA LYS A 153 12.38 -15.52 -0.09
C LYS A 153 11.31 -16.06 -1.04
N THR A 154 10.58 -17.09 -0.66
CA THR A 154 9.60 -17.75 -1.53
C THR A 154 8.19 -17.41 -1.08
N GLN A 155 7.34 -17.07 -2.05
CA GLN A 155 5.90 -16.90 -1.84
C GLN A 155 5.18 -18.01 -2.59
N LEU A 156 4.34 -18.75 -1.89
CA LEU A 156 3.49 -19.79 -2.46
C LEU A 156 2.05 -19.55 -1.99
N PRO A 157 1.04 -19.90 -2.80
CA PRO A 157 -0.35 -19.77 -2.37
C PRO A 157 -0.64 -20.74 -1.22
N LEU A 158 -1.60 -20.37 -0.38
CA LEU A 158 -2.02 -21.17 0.78
C LEU A 158 -2.51 -22.57 0.37
N SER A 159 -3.04 -22.74 -0.85
CA SER A 159 -3.44 -24.05 -1.40
C SER A 159 -2.31 -25.08 -1.43
N GLN A 160 -1.05 -24.68 -1.52
CA GLN A 160 0.08 -25.62 -1.52
C GLN A 160 0.38 -26.22 -0.14
N PHE A 161 -0.19 -25.65 0.92
CA PHE A 161 0.06 -26.05 2.31
C PHE A 161 -1.14 -26.72 2.97
N LEU A 162 -2.32 -26.59 2.38
CA LEU A 162 -3.55 -27.18 2.91
C LEU A 162 -3.77 -28.56 2.27
N PRO A 163 -3.90 -29.62 3.07
CA PRO A 163 -4.41 -30.89 2.58
C PRO A 163 -5.83 -30.73 2.03
N THR A 164 -6.18 -31.50 1.00
CA THR A 164 -7.52 -31.45 0.39
C THR A 164 -8.65 -31.67 1.39
N VAL A 165 -8.43 -32.54 2.39
CA VAL A 165 -9.39 -32.79 3.48
C VAL A 165 -9.65 -31.51 4.28
N ALA A 166 -8.59 -30.79 4.64
CA ALA A 166 -8.71 -29.56 5.43
C ALA A 166 -9.44 -28.42 4.68
N VAL A 167 -9.37 -28.41 3.33
CA VAL A 167 -10.13 -27.48 2.49
C VAL A 167 -11.62 -27.84 2.48
N ALA A 168 -11.94 -29.14 2.36
CA ALA A 168 -13.33 -29.62 2.43
C ALA A 168 -13.95 -29.35 3.81
N ASP A 169 -13.22 -29.63 4.89
CA ASP A 169 -13.66 -29.34 6.26
C ASP A 169 -13.94 -27.84 6.44
N MET A 170 -13.11 -26.97 5.85
CA MET A 170 -13.32 -25.52 5.89
C MET A 170 -14.60 -25.10 5.17
N ALA A 171 -14.93 -25.72 4.04
CA ALA A 171 -16.18 -25.47 3.31
C ALA A 171 -17.41 -25.93 4.09
N GLU A 172 -17.35 -27.11 4.72
CA GLU A 172 -18.43 -27.62 5.58
C GLU A 172 -18.65 -26.71 6.80
N LEU A 173 -17.57 -26.22 7.43
CA LEU A 173 -17.65 -25.27 8.53
C LEU A 173 -18.28 -23.93 8.10
N ALA A 174 -17.96 -23.44 6.90
CA ALA A 174 -18.54 -22.23 6.35
C ALA A 174 -20.04 -22.45 6.08
N GLU A 175 -20.40 -23.54 5.41
CA GLU A 175 -21.80 -23.89 5.13
C GLU A 175 -22.63 -24.01 6.42
N ALA A 176 -22.14 -24.76 7.41
CA ALA A 176 -22.81 -24.93 8.69
C ALA A 176 -23.03 -23.57 9.40
N TYR A 177 -22.03 -22.69 9.34
CA TYR A 177 -22.12 -21.35 9.93
C TYR A 177 -23.16 -20.45 9.25
N PHE A 178 -23.23 -20.46 7.92
CA PHE A 178 -24.20 -19.64 7.16
C PHE A 178 -25.60 -20.24 7.14
N ARG A 179 -25.74 -21.56 7.29
CA ARG A 179 -27.04 -22.23 7.36
C ARG A 179 -27.76 -22.01 8.70
N ASP A 180 -27.01 -21.95 9.79
CA ASP A 180 -27.56 -21.77 11.14
C ASP A 180 -27.97 -20.30 11.44
N ARG A 181 -27.80 -19.37 10.49
CA ARG A 181 -28.12 -17.94 10.59
C ARG A 181 -29.13 -17.49 9.54
#